data_AF-A0A4Z0HG34-F1
#
_entry.id   AF-A0A4Z0HG34-F1
#
_cell.length_a   1.000
_cell.length_b   1.000
_cell.length_c   1.000
_cell.angle_alpha   90.00
_cell.angle_beta   90.00
_cell.angle_gamma   90.00
#
_symmetry.space_group_name_H-M   'P 1'
#
loop_
_entity.id
_entity.type
_entity.pdbx_description
1 polymer ?
#
loop_
_entity_poly.entity_id
_entity_poly.type
_entity_poly.pdbx_seq_one_letter_code
_entity_poly.pdbx_strand_id
1 'polypeptide(L)'
;MGAPPGRSLGENRATSHPGPAPDRWPLWLRAEEAATGAVQEVAVRYAANAPFTALLSLRALSAGQWTVTLETRGPEGTRRTSQLPTPAGLPPARWYRRGRPHSAEPLPADDTGTLTLRIAPIALGPAVRRRLADLRRRAFRISASRISPSRKNRTPRDRTPD
;
A
#
# COMPACT_ATOMS: atom_id res chain seq x y z
N MET A 1 16.44 53.16 -61.18
CA MET A 1 15.43 52.93 -60.12
C MET A 1 14.58 51.75 -60.57
N GLY A 2 14.64 50.53 -60.06
CA GLY A 2 15.33 49.98 -58.89
C GLY A 2 14.33 49.42 -57.88
N ALA A 3 14.10 48.09 -57.94
CA ALA A 3 13.46 47.20 -56.94
C ALA A 3 11.92 46.95 -57.07
N PRO A 4 11.38 45.83 -56.52
CA PRO A 4 11.34 44.50 -57.16
C PRO A 4 9.95 43.81 -57.07
N PRO A 5 9.72 42.63 -57.69
CA PRO A 5 8.52 41.82 -57.46
C PRO A 5 8.52 41.18 -56.08
N GLY A 6 7.44 41.40 -55.33
CA GLY A 6 7.21 40.84 -53.99
C GLY A 6 7.05 39.32 -54.03
N ARG A 7 8.07 38.60 -53.56
CA ARG A 7 7.96 37.25 -53.03
C ARG A 7 7.26 37.32 -51.67
N SER A 8 5.98 36.98 -51.61
CA SER A 8 5.35 36.60 -50.33
C SER A 8 5.52 35.10 -50.14
N LEU A 9 6.64 34.75 -49.50
CA LEU A 9 6.80 33.53 -48.72
C LEU A 9 5.80 33.61 -47.56
N GLY A 10 4.57 33.14 -47.78
CA GLY A 10 3.58 32.96 -46.73
C GLY A 10 3.95 31.72 -45.94
N GLU A 11 4.64 31.95 -44.84
CA GLU A 11 5.16 30.97 -43.90
C GLU A 11 4.14 29.89 -43.57
N ASN A 12 4.53 28.64 -43.85
CA ASN A 12 3.98 27.46 -43.21
C ASN A 12 4.18 27.60 -41.70
N ARG A 13 3.21 28.25 -41.03
CA ARG A 13 3.05 28.15 -39.59
C ARG A 13 2.50 26.77 -39.30
N ALA A 14 3.36 25.76 -39.48
CA ALA A 14 3.27 24.56 -38.70
C ALA A 14 3.31 25.06 -37.25
N THR A 15 2.13 25.13 -36.63
CA THR A 15 2.02 24.95 -35.19
C THR A 15 2.69 23.62 -34.91
N SER A 16 4.00 23.68 -34.66
CA SER A 16 4.73 22.67 -33.94
C SER A 16 4.07 22.63 -32.57
N HIS A 17 2.97 21.88 -32.47
CA HIS A 17 2.67 21.19 -31.24
C HIS A 17 3.99 20.55 -30.82
N PRO A 18 4.50 20.80 -29.61
CA PRO A 18 5.59 20.00 -29.10
C PRO A 18 5.06 18.56 -29.04
N GLY A 19 5.38 17.80 -30.10
CA GLY A 19 5.15 16.37 -30.12
C GLY A 19 5.84 15.76 -28.89
N PRO A 20 5.30 14.68 -28.32
CA PRO A 20 5.94 14.03 -27.20
C PRO A 20 7.39 13.72 -27.56
N ALA A 21 8.33 14.21 -26.74
CA ALA A 21 9.75 14.05 -26.99
C ALA A 21 10.07 12.57 -27.25
N PRO A 22 10.73 12.22 -28.38
CA PRO A 22 10.81 10.85 -28.88
C PRO A 22 11.64 9.86 -28.04
N ASP A 23 12.29 10.27 -26.94
CA ASP A 23 13.32 9.45 -26.27
C ASP A 23 13.05 9.10 -24.80
N ARG A 24 11.82 9.27 -24.28
CA ARG A 24 11.53 8.88 -22.89
C ARG A 24 10.76 7.58 -22.79
N TRP A 25 11.49 6.50 -22.54
CA TRP A 25 10.89 5.22 -22.19
C TRP A 25 10.10 5.37 -20.87
N PRO A 26 8.82 4.97 -20.82
CA PRO A 26 8.07 4.99 -19.57
C PRO A 26 8.77 4.16 -18.48
N LEU A 27 8.82 4.74 -17.29
CA LEU A 27 9.41 4.14 -16.09
C LEU A 27 8.30 3.59 -15.19
N TRP A 28 8.53 2.40 -14.64
CA TRP A 28 7.60 1.69 -13.78
C TRP A 28 8.32 1.25 -12.51
N LEU A 29 7.64 1.40 -11.37
CA LEU A 29 8.02 0.72 -10.14
C LEU A 29 7.28 -0.61 -10.12
N ARG A 30 8.03 -1.71 -10.19
CA ARG A 30 7.51 -3.07 -10.26
C ARG A 30 7.82 -3.78 -8.93
N ALA A 31 6.81 -4.41 -8.35
CA ALA A 31 6.96 -5.36 -7.27
C ALA A 31 6.55 -6.73 -7.77
N GLU A 32 7.38 -7.73 -7.55
CA GLU A 32 7.16 -9.10 -8.00
C GLU A 32 7.27 -10.08 -6.84
N GLU A 33 6.29 -10.98 -6.71
CA GLU A 33 6.21 -11.95 -5.64
C GLU A 33 6.93 -13.25 -6.05
N ALA A 34 7.87 -13.71 -5.21
CA ALA A 34 8.82 -14.75 -5.58
C ALA A 34 8.21 -16.14 -5.81
N ALA A 35 7.12 -16.49 -5.14
CA ALA A 35 6.56 -17.84 -5.16
C ALA A 35 5.47 -18.04 -6.23
N THR A 36 4.72 -16.99 -6.52
CA THR A 36 3.54 -16.98 -7.38
C THR A 36 3.77 -16.21 -8.68
N GLY A 37 4.82 -15.39 -8.74
CA GLY A 37 5.04 -14.47 -9.85
C GLY A 37 3.98 -13.37 -9.92
N ALA A 38 3.26 -13.10 -8.81
CA ALA A 38 2.29 -12.01 -8.78
C ALA A 38 3.01 -10.68 -8.94
N VAL A 39 2.44 -9.77 -9.74
CA VAL A 39 3.08 -8.51 -10.11
C VAL A 39 2.17 -7.35 -9.73
N GLN A 40 2.77 -6.33 -9.12
CA GLN A 40 2.16 -5.03 -8.91
C GLN A 40 3.04 -3.96 -9.53
N GLU A 41 2.45 -3.16 -10.41
CA GLU A 41 3.16 -2.08 -11.11
C GLU A 41 2.55 -0.72 -10.78
N VAL A 42 3.41 0.29 -10.74
CA VAL A 42 3.03 1.70 -10.58
C VAL A 42 3.80 2.52 -11.60
N ALA A 43 3.09 3.24 -12.46
CA ALA A 43 3.71 4.15 -13.42
C ALA A 43 4.40 5.29 -12.66
N VAL A 44 5.68 5.52 -12.99
CA VAL A 44 6.46 6.61 -12.42
C VAL A 44 6.34 7.83 -13.33
N ARG A 45 5.86 8.94 -12.77
CA ARG A 45 5.87 10.24 -13.45
C ARG A 45 7.14 10.98 -13.09
N TYR A 46 7.95 11.32 -14.08
CA TYR A 46 9.21 12.02 -13.87
C TYR A 46 9.55 12.93 -15.05
N ALA A 47 10.29 14.00 -14.77
CA ALA A 47 10.98 14.79 -15.79
C ALA A 47 12.41 14.24 -15.97
N ALA A 48 13.01 14.42 -17.15
CA ALA A 48 14.39 13.97 -17.38
C ALA A 48 15.31 14.66 -16.39
N ASN A 49 16.23 13.88 -15.83
CA ASN A 49 17.23 14.33 -14.88
C ASN A 49 16.64 15.00 -13.63
N ALA A 50 15.36 14.75 -13.33
CA ALA A 50 14.69 15.21 -12.13
C ALA A 50 14.45 14.03 -11.18
N PRO A 51 14.52 14.27 -9.85
CA PRO A 51 14.08 13.27 -8.89
C PRO A 51 12.59 12.96 -9.11
N PHE A 52 12.20 11.74 -8.80
CA PHE A 52 10.82 11.29 -8.86
C PHE A 52 10.38 10.67 -7.55
N THR A 53 9.08 10.55 -7.39
CA THR A 53 8.47 9.82 -6.28
C THR A 53 7.42 8.87 -6.84
N ALA A 54 7.47 7.62 -6.38
CA ALA A 54 6.50 6.59 -6.74
C ALA A 54 5.95 5.97 -5.46
N LEU A 55 4.64 5.72 -5.44
CA LEU A 55 3.95 5.19 -4.27
C LEU A 55 3.47 3.77 -4.54
N LEU A 56 4.16 2.78 -3.95
CA LEU A 56 3.73 1.39 -3.97
C LEU A 56 2.79 1.11 -2.79
N SER A 57 1.54 0.74 -3.09
CA SER A 57 0.56 0.42 -2.05
C SER A 57 0.81 -0.97 -1.45
N LEU A 58 1.51 -1.02 -0.32
CA LEU A 58 1.79 -2.27 0.40
C LEU A 58 0.52 -3.04 0.81
N ARG A 59 -0.61 -2.34 0.97
CA ARG A 59 -1.89 -2.94 1.35
C ARG A 59 -2.53 -3.77 0.24
N ALA A 60 -2.17 -3.49 -1.01
CA ALA A 60 -2.66 -4.21 -2.19
C ALA A 60 -1.92 -5.54 -2.38
N LEU A 61 -0.70 -5.64 -1.88
CA LEU A 61 0.13 -6.83 -2.01
C LEU A 61 -0.40 -7.99 -1.15
N SER A 62 -0.25 -9.21 -1.65
CA SER A 62 -0.54 -10.43 -0.89
C SER A 62 0.58 -10.75 0.10
N ALA A 63 0.29 -11.64 1.05
CA ALA A 63 1.34 -12.20 1.89
C ALA A 63 2.34 -12.98 1.01
N GLY A 64 3.63 -12.87 1.32
CA GLY A 64 4.70 -13.39 0.48
C GLY A 64 5.96 -12.55 0.54
N GLN A 65 6.95 -12.91 -0.26
CA GLN A 65 8.18 -12.15 -0.44
C GLN A 65 8.13 -11.42 -1.78
N TRP A 66 8.30 -10.10 -1.73
CA TRP A 66 8.17 -9.20 -2.88
C TRP A 66 9.49 -8.50 -3.16
N THR A 67 10.01 -8.64 -4.37
CA THR A 67 11.20 -7.91 -4.84
C THR A 67 10.75 -6.66 -5.59
N VAL A 68 11.32 -5.51 -5.24
CA VAL A 68 10.95 -4.22 -5.83
C VAL A 68 12.07 -3.75 -6.76
N THR A 69 11.70 -3.46 -8.01
CA THR A 69 12.62 -3.01 -9.06
C THR A 69 12.05 -1.82 -9.83
N LEU A 70 12.92 -1.12 -10.54
CA LEU A 70 12.55 -0.12 -11.52
C LEU A 70 12.65 -0.73 -12.92
N GLU A 71 11.63 -0.56 -13.74
CA GLU A 71 11.58 -1.10 -15.09
C GLU A 71 11.37 0.05 -16.09
N THR A 72 12.23 0.15 -17.10
CA THR A 72 11.99 1.00 -18.27
C THR A 72 11.55 0.14 -19.44
N ARG A 73 10.50 0.59 -20.13
CA ARG A 73 9.92 -0.10 -21.28
C ARG A 73 10.16 0.71 -22.54
N GLY A 74 11.01 0.20 -23.42
CA GLY A 74 11.32 0.81 -24.70
C GLY A 74 10.38 0.36 -25.82
N PRO A 75 10.58 0.91 -27.03
CA PRO A 75 9.91 0.40 -28.23
C PRO A 75 10.26 -1.08 -28.47
N GLU A 76 9.40 -1.75 -29.24
CA GLU A 76 9.58 -3.16 -29.66
C GLU A 76 9.67 -4.18 -28.52
N GLY A 77 9.15 -3.83 -27.33
CA GLY A 77 9.12 -4.74 -26.18
C GLY A 77 10.41 -4.79 -25.38
N THR A 78 11.37 -3.91 -25.66
CA THR A 78 12.62 -3.82 -24.88
C THR A 78 12.31 -3.49 -23.42
N ARG A 79 12.86 -4.27 -22.48
CA ARG A 79 12.73 -4.03 -21.04
C ARG A 79 14.11 -3.93 -20.41
N ARG A 80 14.35 -2.88 -19.62
CA ARG A 80 15.54 -2.79 -18.77
C ARG A 80 15.11 -2.66 -17.33
N THR A 81 15.64 -3.55 -16.50
CA THR A 81 15.38 -3.58 -15.06
C THR A 81 16.58 -3.01 -14.32
N SER A 82 16.30 -2.14 -13.36
CA SER A 82 17.27 -1.56 -12.44
C SER A 82 16.91 -1.95 -11.02
N GLN A 83 17.93 -2.35 -10.27
CA GLN A 83 17.80 -2.72 -8.87
C GLN A 83 17.47 -1.47 -8.05
N LEU A 84 16.53 -1.61 -7.11
CA LEU A 84 16.23 -0.56 -6.15
C LEU A 84 17.00 -0.87 -4.87
N PRO A 85 18.00 -0.08 -4.46
CA PRO A 85 18.79 -0.39 -3.27
C PRO A 85 17.94 -0.32 -2.00
N THR A 86 18.19 -1.23 -1.05
CA THR A 86 17.56 -1.18 0.28
C THR A 86 18.14 -0.02 1.09
N PRO A 87 17.35 0.99 1.48
CA PRO A 87 17.83 2.06 2.33
C PRO A 87 18.24 1.52 3.70
N ALA A 88 19.38 1.96 4.22
CA ALA A 88 19.80 1.62 5.57
C ALA A 88 18.74 2.10 6.59
N GLY A 89 18.31 1.21 7.47
CA GLY A 89 17.36 1.54 8.54
C GLY A 89 15.92 1.77 8.08
N LEU A 90 15.52 1.27 6.90
CA LEU A 90 14.11 1.32 6.48
C LEU A 90 13.24 0.60 7.53
N PRO A 91 12.28 1.28 8.18
CA PRO A 91 11.49 0.66 9.23
C PRO A 91 10.39 -0.24 8.65
N PRO A 92 9.96 -1.27 9.40
CA PRO A 92 8.83 -2.08 8.99
C PRO A 92 7.54 -1.27 8.98
N ALA A 93 6.71 -1.46 7.94
CA ALA A 93 5.38 -0.87 7.86
C ALA A 93 4.35 -1.81 8.46
N ARG A 94 3.31 -1.26 9.11
CA ARG A 94 2.22 -2.04 9.74
C ARG A 94 0.86 -1.48 9.38
N TRP A 95 -0.11 -2.34 9.11
CA TRP A 95 -1.49 -1.94 8.81
C TRP A 95 -2.49 -3.03 9.21
N TYR A 96 -3.78 -2.72 9.13
CA TYR A 96 -4.86 -3.69 9.31
C TYR A 96 -5.54 -3.98 7.97
N ARG A 97 -5.78 -5.26 7.68
CA ARG A 97 -6.54 -5.73 6.52
C ARG A 97 -7.56 -6.75 6.99
N ARG A 98 -8.85 -6.49 6.74
CA ARG A 98 -9.99 -7.35 7.16
C ARG A 98 -9.91 -7.75 8.64
N GLY A 99 -9.62 -6.78 9.53
CA GLY A 99 -9.54 -6.99 10.98
C GLY A 99 -8.27 -7.71 11.47
N ARG A 100 -7.33 -8.04 10.60
CA ARG A 100 -6.06 -8.68 10.96
C ARG A 100 -4.89 -7.70 10.77
N PRO A 101 -4.00 -7.54 11.76
CA PRO A 101 -2.79 -6.77 11.57
C PRO A 101 -1.84 -7.49 10.60
N HIS A 102 -1.12 -6.71 9.80
CA HIS A 102 -0.14 -7.15 8.82
C HIS A 102 1.11 -6.27 8.95
N SER A 103 2.26 -6.83 8.58
CA SER A 103 3.52 -6.12 8.42
C SER A 103 4.05 -6.26 6.99
N ALA A 104 4.78 -5.23 6.56
CA ALA A 104 5.80 -5.33 5.52
C ALA A 104 7.15 -5.07 6.17
N GLU A 105 8.01 -6.06 6.15
CA GLU A 105 9.34 -6.00 6.74
C GLU A 105 10.36 -5.97 5.59
N PRO A 106 11.22 -4.94 5.50
CA PRO A 106 12.34 -5.01 4.59
C PRO A 106 13.27 -6.12 5.03
N LEU A 107 13.60 -6.99 4.08
CA LEU A 107 14.58 -8.04 4.31
C LEU A 107 15.99 -7.45 4.17
N PRO A 108 16.99 -8.05 4.84
CA PRO A 108 18.38 -7.73 4.58
C PRO A 108 18.65 -7.79 3.08
N ALA A 109 19.46 -6.85 2.59
CA ALA A 109 19.92 -6.89 1.20
C ALA A 109 20.57 -8.25 0.94
N ASP A 110 20.10 -8.94 -0.09
CA ASP A 110 20.72 -10.15 -0.60
C ASP A 110 21.97 -9.78 -1.42
N ASP A 111 22.65 -10.78 -2.00
CA ASP A 111 23.83 -10.57 -2.85
C ASP A 111 23.53 -9.66 -4.05
N THR A 112 22.25 -9.46 -4.39
CA THR A 112 21.82 -8.56 -5.47
C THR A 112 21.64 -7.11 -5.01
N GLY A 113 21.63 -6.84 -3.71
CA GLY A 113 21.45 -5.48 -3.17
C GLY A 113 20.05 -4.90 -3.39
N THR A 114 19.08 -5.71 -3.82
CA THR A 114 17.74 -5.23 -4.23
C THR A 114 16.77 -5.21 -3.05
N LEU A 115 15.92 -4.18 -3.01
CA LEU A 115 14.87 -4.03 -2.00
C LEU A 115 13.88 -5.19 -2.08
N THR A 116 13.89 -6.00 -1.03
CA THR A 116 12.97 -7.10 -0.85
C THR A 116 12.12 -6.88 0.40
N LEU A 117 10.82 -7.12 0.28
CA LEU A 117 9.83 -6.92 1.33
C LEU A 117 9.14 -8.25 1.66
N ARG A 118 9.10 -8.61 2.94
CA ARG A 118 8.27 -9.71 3.44
C ARG A 118 6.94 -9.16 3.93
N ILE A 119 5.86 -9.63 3.34
CA ILE A 119 4.50 -9.27 3.73
C ILE A 119 3.86 -10.43 4.46
N ALA A 120 3.41 -10.20 5.70
CA ALA A 120 2.83 -11.26 6.52
C ALA A 120 1.73 -10.73 7.44
N PRO A 121 0.72 -11.56 7.77
CA PRO A 121 -0.17 -11.28 8.88
C PRO A 121 0.62 -11.34 10.21
N ILE A 122 0.40 -10.36 11.08
CA ILE A 122 0.98 -10.35 12.42
C ILE A 122 0.15 -11.31 13.29
N ALA A 123 0.80 -12.33 13.83
CA ALA A 123 0.17 -13.22 14.81
C ALA A 123 -0.07 -12.46 16.12
N LEU A 124 -1.30 -11.97 16.32
CA LEU A 124 -1.74 -11.51 17.64
C LEU A 124 -1.77 -12.72 18.58
N GLY A 125 -0.77 -12.78 19.46
CA GLY A 125 -0.58 -13.90 20.37
C GLY A 125 -1.80 -14.16 21.27
N PRO A 126 -1.86 -15.34 21.90
CA PRO A 126 -2.98 -15.76 22.75
C PRO A 126 -3.32 -14.78 23.87
N ALA A 127 -2.32 -14.09 24.42
CA ALA A 127 -2.49 -13.12 25.49
C ALA A 127 -3.34 -11.90 25.08
N VAL A 128 -3.13 -11.37 23.87
CA VAL A 128 -3.91 -10.25 23.34
C VAL A 128 -5.36 -10.69 23.09
N ARG A 129 -5.54 -11.90 22.55
CA ARG A 129 -6.87 -12.48 22.34
C ARG A 129 -7.62 -12.70 23.65
N ARG A 130 -6.96 -13.25 24.68
CA ARG A 130 -7.53 -13.40 26.03
C ARG A 130 -7.93 -12.06 26.62
N ARG A 131 -7.06 -11.06 26.53
CA ARG A 131 -7.35 -9.71 27.05
C ARG A 131 -8.55 -9.06 26.36
N LEU A 132 -8.69 -9.22 25.04
CA LEU A 132 -9.87 -8.74 24.32
C LEU A 132 -11.15 -9.49 24.71
N ALA A 133 -11.08 -10.81 24.90
CA ALA A 133 -12.21 -11.62 25.35
C ALA A 133 -12.66 -11.21 26.77
N ASP A 134 -11.72 -10.93 27.67
CA ASP A 134 -12.01 -10.49 29.03
C ASP A 134 -12.65 -9.10 29.07
N LEU A 135 -12.17 -8.17 28.23
CA LEU A 135 -12.78 -6.84 28.10
C LEU A 135 -14.21 -6.92 27.56
N ARG A 136 -14.47 -7.76 26.54
CA ARG A 136 -15.82 -8.00 26.02
C ARG A 136 -16.77 -8.57 27.08
N ARG A 137 -16.31 -9.54 27.87
CA ARG A 137 -17.12 -10.12 28.98
C ARG A 137 -17.46 -9.10 30.06
N ARG A 138 -16.53 -8.21 30.40
CA ARG A 138 -16.76 -7.13 31.37
C ARG A 138 -17.78 -6.11 30.86
N ALA A 139 -17.70 -5.71 29.60
CA ALA A 139 -18.66 -4.78 29.00
C ALA A 139 -20.10 -5.34 28.99
N PHE A 140 -20.25 -6.65 28.74
CA PHE A 140 -21.55 -7.32 28.77
C PHE A 140 -22.14 -7.41 30.20
N ARG A 141 -21.29 -7.63 31.21
CA ARG A 141 -21.71 -7.66 32.63
C ARG A 141 -22.23 -6.32 33.14
N ILE A 142 -21.58 -5.22 32.74
CA ILE A 142 -21.99 -3.85 33.10
C ILE A 142 -23.34 -3.48 32.44
N SER A 143 -23.63 -4.07 31.28
CA SER A 143 -24.90 -3.87 30.58
C SER A 143 -26.04 -4.67 31.24
N ALA A 144 -25.75 -5.89 31.73
CA ALA A 144 -26.72 -6.73 32.44
C ALA A 144 -27.09 -6.20 33.84
N SER A 145 -26.18 -5.51 34.53
CA SER A 145 -26.45 -4.97 35.87
C SER A 145 -27.34 -3.71 35.88
N ARG A 146 -27.62 -3.10 34.70
CA ARG A 146 -28.59 -2.00 34.58
C ARG A 146 -30.04 -2.46 34.37
N ILE A 147 -30.28 -3.75 34.16
CA ILE A 147 -31.60 -4.32 33.85
C ILE A 147 -32.02 -5.33 34.93
N SER A 148 -31.85 -4.98 36.21
CA SER A 148 -32.53 -5.68 37.30
C SER A 148 -33.52 -4.72 37.96
N PRO A 149 -34.82 -4.82 37.65
CA PRO A 149 -35.83 -4.06 38.37
C PRO A 149 -35.88 -4.57 39.82
N SER A 150 -35.72 -3.62 40.73
CA SER A 150 -35.91 -3.75 42.17
C SER A 150 -37.15 -4.60 42.50
N ARG A 151 -36.92 -5.86 42.91
CA ARG A 151 -37.98 -6.74 43.40
C ARG A 151 -38.23 -6.35 44.86
N LYS A 152 -39.19 -5.45 45.07
CA LYS A 152 -39.64 -5.00 46.39
C LYS A 152 -40.02 -6.20 47.28
N ASN A 153 -39.48 -6.14 48.49
CA ASN A 153 -39.66 -7.02 49.64
C ASN A 153 -41.11 -7.48 49.85
N ARG A 154 -41.29 -8.80 50.08
CA ARG A 154 -42.38 -9.35 50.88
C ARG A 154 -41.83 -10.43 51.79
N THR A 155 -41.76 -10.11 53.06
CA THR A 155 -41.70 -11.04 54.21
C THR A 155 -42.96 -10.78 55.06
N PRO A 156 -43.27 -11.61 56.06
CA PRO A 156 -43.82 -12.95 55.94
C PRO A 156 -45.19 -13.01 56.66
N ARG A 157 -46.00 -14.04 56.46
CA ARG A 157 -47.08 -14.33 57.41
C ARG A 157 -47.21 -15.83 57.64
N ASP A 158 -46.53 -16.21 58.70
CA ASP A 158 -47.00 -17.12 59.76
C ASP A 158 -48.53 -17.30 59.77
N ARG A 159 -48.99 -18.56 59.73
CA ARG A 159 -50.31 -19.01 60.18
C ARG A 159 -50.36 -20.54 60.19
N THR A 160 -50.13 -21.11 61.37
CA THR A 160 -50.83 -22.30 61.91
C THR A 160 -51.76 -21.77 63.02
N PRO A 161 -52.99 -22.28 63.22
CA PRO A 161 -53.29 -23.64 63.73
C PRO A 161 -54.37 -24.34 62.85
N ASP A 162 -54.62 -25.65 62.91
CA ASP A 162 -55.11 -26.46 64.04
C ASP A 162 -54.43 -27.84 64.17
#